data_AF-A0A444ZGD1-F1
#
_entry.id   AF-A0A444ZGD1-F1
#
_cell.length_a   1.000
_cell.length_b   1.000
_cell.length_c   1.000
_cell.angle_alpha   90.00
_cell.angle_beta   90.00
_cell.angle_gamma   90.00
#
_symmetry.space_group_name_H-M   'P 1'
#
loop_
_entity.id
_entity.type
_entity.pdbx_description
1 polymer ?
#
loop_
_entity_poly.entity_id
_entity_poly.type
_entity_poly.pdbx_seq_one_letter_code
_entity_poly.pdbx_strand_id
1 'polypeptide(L)'
;MAPIPIISPINVGHIDDVIELSKTKPDTIPQRFVRDITERPTIATTPANNHHHHMPIIDFSNLSKHNTHELFLHELLNLATACKNWGFFQVVNHGVDLNLMESIEKMSNEFFMLPLEEKQKYPMLPGTIQGYGQAFVFSEDQKLDWCNMLALAIEPQHARNPNLWPKKPEKFR
;
A
#
# COMPACT_ATOMS: atom_id res chain seq x y z
N MET A 1 -12.62 29.12 27.81
CA MET A 1 -12.60 27.94 26.93
C MET A 1 -12.72 28.43 25.50
N ALA A 2 -11.71 28.22 24.66
CA ALA A 2 -11.87 28.44 23.22
C ALA A 2 -12.89 27.43 22.69
N PRO A 3 -13.82 27.82 21.80
CA PRO A 3 -14.75 26.88 21.21
C PRO A 3 -13.97 25.85 20.39
N ILE A 4 -14.27 24.57 20.61
CA ILE A 4 -13.75 23.47 19.81
C ILE A 4 -14.20 23.74 18.37
N PRO A 5 -13.29 23.82 17.38
CA PRO A 5 -13.69 24.06 16.01
C PRO A 5 -14.62 22.93 15.58
N ILE A 6 -15.83 23.31 15.17
CA ILE A 6 -16.77 22.39 14.53
C ILE A 6 -16.14 22.05 13.18
N ILE A 7 -15.44 20.92 13.11
CA ILE A 7 -14.92 20.40 11.86
C ILE A 7 -16.16 19.97 11.07
N SER A 8 -16.51 20.73 10.04
CA SER A 8 -17.53 20.32 9.08
C SER A 8 -17.22 18.92 8.57
N PRO A 9 -18.19 18.01 8.46
CA PRO A 9 -17.94 16.67 7.96
C PRO A 9 -17.32 16.75 6.57
N ILE A 10 -16.23 16.01 6.35
CA ILE A 10 -15.56 15.95 5.05
C ILE A 10 -16.53 15.30 4.06
N ASN A 11 -16.95 16.06 3.06
CA ASN A 11 -17.76 15.52 1.97
C ASN A 11 -16.85 14.80 0.97
N VAL A 12 -16.93 13.48 0.96
CA VAL A 12 -16.14 12.61 0.05
C VAL A 12 -16.97 12.06 -1.10
N GLY A 13 -18.27 12.39 -1.16
CA GLY A 13 -19.21 11.80 -2.11
C GLY A 13 -19.40 10.30 -1.93
N HIS A 14 -20.05 9.66 -2.92
CA HIS A 14 -20.16 8.20 -2.99
C HIS A 14 -18.82 7.58 -3.43
N ILE A 15 -18.46 6.47 -2.79
CA ILE A 15 -17.21 5.75 -3.04
C ILE A 15 -17.55 4.30 -3.34
N ASP A 16 -17.25 3.86 -4.57
CA ASP A 16 -17.44 2.47 -4.97
C ASP A 16 -16.37 1.55 -4.36
N ASP A 17 -16.82 0.37 -3.93
CA ASP A 17 -15.93 -0.74 -3.62
C ASP A 17 -15.46 -1.36 -4.94
N VAL A 18 -14.17 -1.25 -5.24
CA VAL A 18 -13.59 -1.67 -6.54
C VAL A 18 -13.69 -3.18 -6.72
N ILE A 19 -13.57 -3.97 -5.65
CA ILE A 19 -13.76 -5.43 -5.70
C ILE A 19 -15.19 -5.76 -6.12
N GLU A 20 -16.21 -5.17 -5.48
CA GLU A 20 -17.60 -5.40 -5.87
C GLU A 20 -17.92 -4.87 -7.27
N LEU A 21 -17.45 -3.67 -7.61
CA LEU A 21 -17.60 -3.09 -8.95
C LEU A 21 -16.97 -3.98 -10.03
N SER A 22 -15.82 -4.60 -9.76
CA SER A 22 -15.17 -5.51 -10.69
C SER A 22 -15.98 -6.79 -10.91
N LYS A 23 -16.72 -7.28 -9.89
CA LYS A 23 -17.58 -8.46 -10.02
C LYS A 23 -18.79 -8.22 -10.94
N THR A 24 -19.30 -6.99 -11.00
CA THR A 24 -20.44 -6.65 -11.88
C THR A 24 -20.05 -6.51 -13.34
N LYS A 25 -18.75 -6.50 -13.67
CA LYS A 25 -18.21 -6.38 -15.05
C LYS A 25 -18.85 -5.22 -15.84
N PRO A 26 -18.74 -3.98 -15.36
CA PRO A 26 -19.36 -2.84 -16.02
C PRO A 26 -18.70 -2.57 -17.39
N ASP A 27 -19.50 -2.14 -18.36
CA ASP A 27 -19.00 -1.73 -19.68
C ASP A 27 -18.19 -0.43 -19.65
N THR A 28 -18.30 0.34 -18.56
CA THR A 28 -17.60 1.61 -18.37
C THR A 28 -17.04 1.74 -16.96
N ILE A 29 -15.89 2.39 -16.84
CA ILE A 29 -15.25 2.72 -15.57
C ILE A 29 -15.85 4.04 -15.03
N PRO A 30 -16.26 4.12 -13.74
CA PRO A 30 -16.76 5.37 -13.17
C PRO A 30 -15.73 6.50 -13.26
N GLN A 31 -16.21 7.73 -13.52
CA GLN A 31 -15.35 8.87 -13.83
C GLN A 31 -14.32 9.22 -12.75
N ARG A 32 -14.59 8.89 -11.48
CA ARG A 32 -13.65 9.10 -10.37
C ARG A 32 -12.40 8.23 -10.47
N PHE A 33 -12.44 7.09 -11.16
CA PHE A 33 -11.26 6.23 -11.37
C PHE A 33 -10.52 6.52 -12.69
N VAL A 34 -11.10 7.37 -13.54
CA VAL A 34 -10.52 7.72 -14.83
C VAL A 34 -9.54 8.88 -14.64
N ARG A 35 -8.24 8.58 -14.77
CA ARG A 35 -7.15 9.57 -14.71
C ARG A 35 -7.30 10.64 -15.78
N ASP A 36 -6.86 11.85 -15.47
CA ASP A 36 -6.89 12.96 -16.42
C ASP A 36 -5.96 12.67 -17.59
N ILE A 37 -6.26 13.22 -18.77
CA ILE A 37 -5.55 12.87 -20.00
C ILE A 37 -4.05 13.14 -19.92
N THR A 38 -3.65 14.15 -19.15
CA THR A 38 -2.25 14.53 -18.90
C THR A 38 -1.50 13.56 -18.00
N GLU A 39 -2.21 12.75 -17.21
CA GLU A 39 -1.62 11.76 -16.29
C GLU A 39 -1.53 10.36 -16.92
N ARG A 40 -2.15 10.15 -18.07
CA ARG A 40 -2.17 8.84 -18.72
C ARG A 40 -0.83 8.55 -19.37
N PRO A 41 -0.38 7.28 -19.37
CA PRO A 41 0.83 6.90 -20.06
C PRO A 41 0.76 7.31 -21.53
N THR A 42 1.76 8.07 -21.99
CA THR A 42 1.96 8.27 -23.42
C THR A 42 2.69 7.04 -23.95
N ILE A 43 2.20 6.44 -25.03
CA ILE A 43 2.91 5.32 -25.69
C ILE A 43 4.28 5.85 -26.10
N ALA A 44 5.33 5.37 -25.44
CA ALA A 44 6.70 5.73 -25.78
C ALA A 44 7.00 5.23 -27.19
N THR A 45 7.16 6.15 -28.14
CA THR A 45 7.58 5.86 -29.52
C THR A 45 9.10 5.69 -29.64
N THR A 46 9.83 5.83 -28.53
CA THR A 46 11.28 5.61 -28.49
C THR A 46 11.57 4.12 -28.32
N PRO A 47 12.40 3.51 -29.18
CA PRO A 47 12.86 2.14 -28.95
C PRO A 47 13.54 2.12 -27.59
N ALA A 48 13.13 1.18 -26.74
CA ALA A 48 13.72 0.98 -25.42
C ALA A 48 15.24 0.93 -25.59
N ASN A 49 15.92 1.96 -25.11
CA ASN A 49 17.38 1.96 -25.09
C ASN A 49 17.77 0.78 -24.20
N ASN A 50 18.43 -0.23 -24.76
CA ASN A 50 18.83 -1.48 -24.09
C ASN A 50 19.78 -1.30 -22.90
N HIS A 51 20.00 -0.07 -22.44
CA HIS A 51 20.50 0.22 -21.10
C HIS A 51 19.39 -0.08 -20.09
N HIS A 52 19.08 -1.37 -19.91
CA HIS A 52 18.34 -1.87 -18.77
C HIS A 52 19.13 -1.51 -17.52
N HIS A 53 18.90 -0.31 -17.00
CA HIS A 53 19.17 0.00 -15.62
C HIS A 53 18.23 -0.92 -14.83
N HIS A 54 18.75 -2.07 -14.42
CA HIS A 54 18.00 -2.99 -13.56
C HIS A 54 17.88 -2.34 -12.18
N MET A 55 16.68 -2.43 -11.58
CA MET A 55 16.44 -1.95 -10.23
C MET A 55 17.46 -2.58 -9.27
N PRO A 56 18.12 -1.79 -8.39
CA PRO A 56 19.14 -2.32 -7.49
C PRO A 56 18.57 -3.41 -6.58
N ILE A 57 19.38 -4.43 -6.30
CA ILE A 57 19.10 -5.49 -5.34
C ILE A 57 20.16 -5.39 -4.25
N ILE A 58 19.74 -5.26 -3.00
CA ILE A 58 20.61 -5.17 -1.82
C ILE A 58 20.52 -6.49 -1.05
N ASP A 59 21.66 -7.12 -0.81
CA ASP A 59 21.77 -8.33 0.01
C ASP A 59 21.98 -7.95 1.48
N PHE A 60 20.93 -8.08 2.29
CA PHE A 60 20.99 -7.70 3.70
C PHE A 60 21.87 -8.63 4.54
N SER A 61 22.16 -9.86 4.06
CA SER A 61 23.10 -10.71 4.78
C SER A 61 24.49 -10.07 4.81
N ASN A 62 24.92 -9.42 3.72
CA ASN A 62 26.21 -8.72 3.63
C ASN A 62 26.33 -7.54 4.60
N LEU A 63 25.21 -6.96 5.05
CA LEU A 63 25.18 -5.89 6.06
C LEU A 63 25.23 -6.41 7.51
N SER A 64 25.41 -7.71 7.71
CA SER A 64 25.62 -8.31 9.03
C SER A 64 27.02 -8.02 9.58
N LYS A 65 27.11 -7.77 10.89
CA LYS A 65 28.39 -7.59 11.61
C LYS A 65 29.29 -8.84 11.60
N HIS A 66 28.75 -10.00 11.21
CA HIS A 66 29.49 -11.25 11.12
C HIS A 66 30.21 -11.44 9.77
N ASN A 67 30.00 -10.57 8.79
CA ASN A 67 30.68 -10.63 7.50
C ASN A 67 32.04 -9.95 7.50
N THR A 68 32.81 -10.16 6.43
CA THR A 68 34.06 -9.45 6.23
C THR A 68 33.80 -7.95 6.09
N HIS A 69 34.74 -7.14 6.59
CA HIS A 69 34.63 -5.68 6.52
C HIS A 69 34.48 -5.19 5.07
N GLU A 70 35.14 -5.86 4.11
CA GLU A 70 35.06 -5.55 2.68
C GLU A 70 33.65 -5.77 2.11
N LEU A 71 33.03 -6.94 2.37
CA LEU A 71 31.67 -7.22 1.90
C LEU A 71 30.65 -6.26 2.52
N PHE A 72 30.78 -5.98 3.82
CA PHE A 72 29.94 -5.02 4.52
C PHE A 72 30.02 -3.62 3.90
N LEU A 73 31.24 -3.11 3.66
CA LEU A 73 31.42 -1.78 3.06
C LEU A 73 30.95 -1.73 1.60
N HIS A 74 31.17 -2.79 0.83
CA HIS A 74 30.70 -2.88 -0.54
C HIS A 74 29.17 -2.80 -0.61
N GLU A 75 28.48 -3.60 0.19
CA GLU A 75 27.02 -3.60 0.22
C GLU A 75 26.45 -2.27 0.76
N LEU A 76 27.10 -1.69 1.77
CA LEU A 76 26.71 -0.39 2.30
C LEU A 76 26.83 0.71 1.23
N LEU A 77 27.87 0.67 0.39
CA LEU A 77 28.03 1.58 -0.73
C LEU A 77 26.95 1.35 -1.81
N ASN A 78 26.61 0.10 -2.10
CA ASN A 78 25.52 -0.24 -3.04
C ASN A 78 24.18 0.31 -2.52
N LEU A 79 23.89 0.12 -1.24
CA LEU A 79 22.69 0.67 -0.59
C LEU A 79 22.67 2.20 -0.66
N ALA A 80 23.77 2.88 -0.32
CA ALA A 80 23.85 4.34 -0.42
C ALA A 80 23.66 4.84 -1.87
N THR A 81 24.23 4.11 -2.84
CA THR A 81 24.10 4.42 -4.27
C THR A 81 22.66 4.22 -4.75
N ALA A 82 22.00 3.15 -4.33
CA ALA A 82 20.60 2.90 -4.64
C ALA A 82 19.69 4.00 -4.04
N CYS A 83 19.88 4.35 -2.76
CA CYS A 83 19.16 5.47 -2.14
C CYS A 83 19.35 6.79 -2.89
N LYS A 84 20.58 7.11 -3.31
CA LYS A 84 20.90 8.39 -3.97
C LYS A 84 20.39 8.46 -5.40
N ASN A 85 20.60 7.40 -6.19
CA ASN A 85 20.38 7.44 -7.63
C ASN A 85 19.00 6.92 -8.03
N TRP A 86 18.39 6.04 -7.22
CA TRP A 86 17.10 5.42 -7.50
C TRP A 86 15.99 5.84 -6.54
N GLY A 87 16.30 5.94 -5.25
CA GLY A 87 15.28 6.11 -4.20
C GLY A 87 14.46 4.85 -3.90
N PHE A 88 14.68 3.75 -4.63
CA PHE A 88 14.05 2.44 -4.46
C PHE A 88 15.02 1.31 -4.80
N PHE A 89 14.85 0.17 -4.15
CA PHE A 89 15.64 -1.06 -4.37
C PHE A 89 14.87 -2.27 -3.84
N GLN A 90 15.22 -3.45 -4.31
CA GLN A 90 14.78 -4.71 -3.71
C GLN A 90 15.77 -5.15 -2.63
N VAL A 91 15.26 -5.89 -1.65
CA VAL A 91 16.09 -6.50 -0.61
C VAL A 91 15.98 -8.01 -0.70
N VAL A 92 17.12 -8.70 -0.63
CA VAL A 92 17.20 -10.15 -0.50
C VAL A 92 17.94 -10.52 0.79
N ASN A 93 17.77 -11.76 1.26
CA ASN A 93 18.41 -12.25 2.48
C ASN A 93 18.19 -11.35 3.71
N HIS A 94 16.99 -10.76 3.81
CA HIS A 94 16.58 -9.85 4.90
C HIS A 94 16.37 -10.53 6.26
N GLY A 95 16.43 -11.86 6.32
CA GLY A 95 16.29 -12.62 7.57
C GLY A 95 14.86 -12.74 8.11
N VAL A 96 13.86 -12.30 7.34
CA VAL A 96 12.43 -12.55 7.67
C VAL A 96 12.06 -13.95 7.20
N ASP A 97 11.43 -14.73 8.07
CA ASP A 97 10.99 -16.09 7.76
C ASP A 97 10.02 -16.11 6.56
N LEU A 98 10.32 -16.94 5.57
CA LEU A 98 9.50 -17.08 4.37
C LEU A 98 8.11 -17.65 4.70
N ASN A 99 7.99 -18.53 5.70
CA ASN A 99 6.69 -19.06 6.13
C ASN A 99 5.80 -17.96 6.72
N LEU A 100 6.41 -16.96 7.38
CA LEU A 100 5.68 -15.80 7.90
C LEU A 100 5.18 -14.92 6.75
N MET A 101 6.01 -14.67 5.73
CA MET A 101 5.61 -13.91 4.54
C MET A 101 4.45 -14.57 3.79
N GLU A 102 4.54 -15.88 3.54
CA GLU A 102 3.46 -16.68 2.93
C GLU A 102 2.18 -16.64 3.76
N SER A 103 2.31 -16.70 5.10
CA SER A 103 1.16 -16.61 6.01
C SER A 103 0.49 -15.24 5.93
N ILE A 104 1.25 -14.14 5.88
CA ILE A 104 0.73 -12.78 5.74
C ILE A 104 0.00 -12.61 4.40
N GLU A 105 0.57 -13.10 3.30
CA GLU A 105 -0.06 -13.05 1.98
C GLU A 105 -1.37 -13.85 1.97
N LYS A 106 -1.35 -15.07 2.51
CA LYS A 106 -2.54 -15.92 2.60
C LYS A 106 -3.65 -15.25 3.41
N MET A 107 -3.33 -14.72 4.60
CA MET A 107 -4.32 -14.06 5.46
C MET A 107 -4.90 -12.79 4.83
N SER A 108 -4.07 -12.04 4.11
CA SER A 108 -4.50 -10.86 3.36
C SER A 108 -5.50 -11.26 2.27
N ASN A 109 -5.16 -12.28 1.46
CA ASN A 109 -6.05 -12.82 0.43
C ASN A 109 -7.38 -13.32 1.02
N GLU A 110 -7.32 -14.11 2.11
CA GLU A 110 -8.51 -14.60 2.80
C GLU A 110 -9.42 -13.47 3.28
N PHE A 111 -8.87 -12.39 3.84
CA PHE A 111 -9.64 -11.22 4.26
C PHE A 111 -10.32 -10.53 3.07
N PHE A 112 -9.60 -10.24 1.98
CA PHE A 112 -10.17 -9.53 0.84
C PHE A 112 -11.21 -10.35 0.05
N MET A 113 -11.15 -11.68 0.17
CA MET A 113 -12.14 -12.62 -0.38
C MET A 113 -13.42 -12.76 0.46
N LEU A 114 -13.47 -12.18 1.68
CA LEU A 114 -14.69 -12.14 2.47
C LEU A 114 -15.79 -11.31 1.79
N PRO A 115 -17.07 -11.57 2.09
CA PRO A 115 -18.19 -10.71 1.68
C PRO A 115 -17.97 -9.25 2.08
N LEU A 116 -18.51 -8.32 1.29
CA LEU A 116 -18.37 -6.89 1.54
C LEU A 116 -18.81 -6.50 2.96
N GLU A 117 -19.89 -7.10 3.45
CA GLU A 117 -20.46 -6.82 4.77
C GLU A 117 -19.50 -7.21 5.91
N GLU A 118 -18.63 -8.20 5.70
CA GLU A 118 -17.60 -8.57 6.68
C GLU A 118 -16.43 -7.58 6.66
N LYS A 119 -16.04 -7.10 5.47
CA LYS A 119 -14.95 -6.12 5.30
C LYS A 119 -15.35 -4.73 5.80
N GLN A 120 -16.59 -4.32 5.56
CA GLN A 120 -17.14 -3.02 5.99
C GLN A 120 -17.32 -2.88 7.50
N LYS A 121 -17.12 -3.94 8.30
CA LYS A 121 -17.08 -3.85 9.77
C LYS A 121 -15.90 -3.02 10.29
N TYR A 122 -14.90 -2.77 9.45
CA TYR A 122 -13.67 -2.06 9.80
C TYR A 122 -13.50 -0.81 8.94
N PRO A 123 -14.47 0.11 8.84
CA PRO A 123 -14.48 1.14 7.80
C PRO A 123 -13.33 2.15 7.96
N MET A 124 -12.72 2.55 6.84
CA MET A 124 -11.91 3.76 6.76
C MET A 124 -12.83 4.96 6.67
N LEU A 125 -12.89 5.75 7.74
CA LEU A 125 -13.75 6.93 7.81
C LEU A 125 -13.10 8.11 7.05
N PRO A 126 -13.89 9.04 6.49
CA PRO A 126 -13.37 10.25 5.86
C PRO A 126 -12.39 11.00 6.76
N GLY A 127 -11.23 11.37 6.21
CA GLY A 127 -10.18 12.06 6.96
C GLY A 127 -9.33 11.19 7.88
N THR A 128 -9.57 9.87 7.94
CA THR A 128 -8.71 8.93 8.66
C THR A 128 -7.84 8.13 7.70
N ILE A 129 -6.83 7.46 8.26
CA ILE A 129 -5.83 6.69 7.51
C ILE A 129 -5.85 5.20 7.85
N GLN A 130 -6.81 4.74 8.65
CA GLN A 130 -6.93 3.37 9.11
C GLN A 130 -8.31 2.81 8.81
N GLY A 131 -8.39 1.52 8.51
CA GLY A 131 -9.61 0.79 8.15
C GLY A 131 -9.59 0.28 6.72
N TYR A 132 -10.69 -0.34 6.32
CA TYR A 132 -11.02 -0.87 5.01
C TYR A 132 -11.75 0.20 4.19
N GLY A 133 -11.28 0.47 2.99
CA GLY A 133 -11.91 1.42 2.07
C GLY A 133 -10.99 1.81 0.92
N GLN A 134 -11.28 2.94 0.29
CA GLN A 134 -10.39 3.56 -0.67
C GLN A 134 -9.20 4.23 0.01
N ALA A 135 -8.07 4.27 -0.67
CA ALA A 135 -6.88 4.92 -0.15
C ALA A 135 -7.09 6.45 -0.08
N PHE A 136 -7.19 6.97 1.15
CA PHE A 136 -7.04 8.40 1.48
C PHE A 136 -7.97 9.35 0.68
N VAL A 137 -9.28 9.23 0.87
CA VAL A 137 -10.28 10.10 0.21
C VAL A 137 -10.60 11.33 1.06
N PHE A 138 -10.43 12.52 0.49
CA PHE A 138 -10.61 13.80 1.18
C PHE A 138 -11.59 14.76 0.48
N SER A 139 -12.03 14.47 -0.74
CA SER A 139 -13.03 15.29 -1.45
C SER A 139 -13.88 14.48 -2.43
N GLU A 140 -14.99 15.06 -2.88
CA GLU A 140 -15.92 14.45 -3.84
C GLU A 140 -15.41 14.45 -5.29
N ASP A 141 -14.54 15.38 -5.64
CA ASP A 141 -13.93 15.57 -6.96
C ASP A 141 -12.59 14.82 -7.12
N GLN A 142 -12.04 14.27 -6.03
CA GLN A 142 -10.80 13.51 -6.05
C GLN A 142 -10.86 12.30 -6.98
N LYS A 143 -9.81 12.14 -7.81
CA LYS A 143 -9.53 10.92 -8.55
C LYS A 143 -9.09 9.81 -7.61
N LEU A 144 -9.72 8.65 -7.73
CA LEU A 144 -9.53 7.48 -6.89
C LEU A 144 -8.67 6.44 -7.60
N ASP A 145 -7.94 5.66 -6.82
CA ASP A 145 -7.20 4.51 -7.33
C ASP A 145 -8.14 3.32 -7.55
N TRP A 146 -7.82 2.50 -8.56
CA TRP A 146 -8.54 1.24 -8.80
C TRP A 146 -8.06 0.17 -7.82
N CYS A 147 -8.30 0.37 -6.52
CA CYS A 147 -7.93 -0.55 -5.48
C CYS A 147 -8.91 -0.50 -4.30
N ASN A 148 -8.79 -1.46 -3.39
CA ASN A 148 -9.30 -1.37 -2.02
C ASN A 148 -8.12 -1.57 -1.08
N MET A 149 -8.14 -0.91 0.07
CA MET A 149 -7.06 -0.95 1.05
C MET A 149 -7.61 -1.28 2.43
N LEU A 150 -6.87 -2.10 3.18
CA LEU A 150 -6.99 -2.19 4.63
C LEU A 150 -5.71 -1.61 5.24
N ALA A 151 -5.82 -0.46 5.89
CA ALA A 151 -4.69 0.20 6.54
C ALA A 151 -4.80 0.09 8.07
N LEU A 152 -3.72 -0.34 8.74
CA LEU A 152 -3.68 -0.53 10.19
C LEU A 152 -2.39 0.09 10.72
N ALA A 153 -2.50 0.91 11.77
CA ALA A 153 -1.33 1.37 12.48
C ALA A 153 -0.78 0.25 13.36
N ILE A 154 0.53 0.00 13.26
CA ILE A 154 1.24 -1.02 14.04
C ILE A 154 2.12 -0.37 15.11
N GLU A 155 2.93 0.63 14.76
CA GLU A 155 3.76 1.37 15.70
C GLU A 155 3.53 2.89 15.56
N PRO A 156 3.63 3.66 16.66
CA PRO A 156 3.77 3.21 18.05
C PRO A 156 2.50 2.52 18.60
N GLN A 157 2.62 1.74 19.68
CA GLN A 157 1.49 0.96 20.23
C GLN A 157 0.19 1.77 20.46
N HIS A 158 0.29 3.04 20.88
CA HIS A 158 -0.88 3.90 21.13
C HIS A 158 -1.61 4.33 19.85
N ALA A 159 -0.99 4.21 18.66
CA ALA A 159 -1.63 4.48 17.39
C ALA A 159 -2.52 3.32 16.92
N ARG A 160 -2.32 2.11 17.47
CA ARG A 160 -3.12 0.92 17.14
C ARG A 160 -4.56 1.17 17.56
N ASN A 161 -5.50 0.89 16.67
CA ASN A 161 -6.92 0.89 16.98
C ASN A 161 -7.49 -0.53 16.91
N PRO A 162 -7.58 -1.29 18.03
CA PRO A 162 -8.01 -2.69 18.05
C PRO A 162 -9.42 -2.93 17.46
N ASN A 163 -10.25 -1.91 17.33
CA ASN A 163 -11.58 -2.03 16.73
C ASN A 163 -11.52 -2.18 15.20
N LEU A 164 -10.43 -1.72 14.57
CA LEU A 164 -10.21 -1.83 13.13
C LEU A 164 -9.49 -3.11 12.73
N TRP A 165 -8.99 -3.90 13.69
CA TRP A 165 -8.29 -5.15 13.42
C TRP A 165 -9.29 -6.28 13.13
N PRO A 166 -9.26 -6.87 11.92
CA PRO A 166 -10.12 -7.98 11.55
C PRO A 166 -10.11 -9.14 12.56
N LYS A 167 -11.28 -9.70 12.79
CA LYS A 167 -11.46 -10.97 13.55
C LYS A 167 -11.49 -12.20 12.64
N LYS A 168 -11.57 -11.98 11.32
CA LYS A 168 -11.55 -13.00 10.28
C LYS A 168 -10.50 -12.58 9.24
N PRO A 169 -9.66 -13.50 8.74
CA PRO A 169 -9.48 -14.88 9.21
C PRO A 169 -9.04 -14.96 10.69
N GLU A 170 -9.25 -16.09 11.36
CA GLU A 170 -9.06 -16.22 12.83
C GLU A 170 -7.64 -15.86 13.29
N LYS A 171 -6.64 -16.07 12.42
CA LYS A 171 -5.22 -15.79 12.69
C LYS A 171 -4.75 -14.41 12.26
N PHE A 172 -5.67 -13.51 11.86
CA PHE A 172 -5.28 -12.18 11.38
C PHE A 172 -4.56 -11.33 12.45
N ARG A 173 -4.91 -11.52 13.73
CA ARG A 173 -4.35 -10.77 14.87
C ARG A 173 -3.12 -11.41 15.47
#